data_AF-G5R936-F1
#
_entry.id   AF-G5R936-F1
#
_cell.length_a   1.000
_cell.length_b   1.000
_cell.length_c   1.000
_cell.angle_alpha   90.00
_cell.angle_beta   90.00
_cell.angle_gamma   90.00
#
_symmetry.space_group_name_H-M   'P 1'
#
loop_
_entity.id
_entity.type
_entity.pdbx_description
1 polymer ?
#
loop_
_entity_poly.entity_id
_entity_poly.type
_entity_poly.pdbx_seq_one_letter_code
_entity_poly.pdbx_strand_id
1 'polypeptide(L)' 'MSETATWQPSASIPNLLKRAAIMAEIRRFFADRGVLEVETPCMSQATVTDIHLFPFETR' A
#
# COMPACT_ATOMS: atom_id res chain seq x y z
N MET A 1 22.62 10.72 -16.96
CA MET A 1 22.31 10.33 -15.57
C MET A 1 22.55 8.84 -15.49
N SER A 2 23.50 8.37 -14.67
CA SER A 2 23.73 6.93 -14.54
C SER A 2 22.46 6.29 -13.99
N GLU A 3 21.89 5.32 -14.69
CA GLU A 3 20.86 4.46 -14.13
C GLU A 3 21.41 3.82 -12.84
N THR A 4 20.64 3.90 -11.77
CA THR A 4 20.90 3.14 -10.55
C THR A 4 20.78 1.65 -10.88
N ALA A 5 21.64 0.82 -10.29
CA ALA A 5 21.58 -0.62 -10.51
C ALA A 5 20.16 -1.15 -10.20
N THR A 6 19.67 -2.10 -10.99
CA THR A 6 18.28 -2.60 -10.95
C THR A 6 17.83 -3.13 -9.59
N TRP A 7 18.77 -3.49 -8.72
CA TRP A 7 18.48 -3.93 -7.35
C TRP A 7 18.15 -2.77 -6.39
N GLN A 8 18.54 -1.53 -6.71
CA GLN A 8 18.34 -0.39 -5.83
C GLN A 8 16.87 0.02 -5.79
N PRO A 9 16.39 0.56 -4.66
CA PRO A 9 15.02 1.04 -4.57
C PRO A 9 14.82 2.24 -5.49
N SER A 10 13.64 2.32 -6.11
CA SER A 10 13.23 3.49 -6.91
C SER A 10 12.94 4.73 -6.05
N ALA A 11 12.63 4.54 -4.76
CA ALA A 11 12.44 5.61 -3.80
C ALA A 11 13.68 5.79 -2.90
N SER A 12 14.03 7.03 -2.59
CA SER A 12 15.13 7.32 -1.66
C SER A 12 14.78 6.89 -0.22
N ILE A 13 15.80 6.48 0.54
CA ILE A 13 15.63 6.12 1.96
C ILE A 13 14.96 7.24 2.79
N PRO A 14 15.31 8.54 2.63
CA PRO A 14 14.60 9.62 3.31
C PRO A 14 13.10 9.66 3.01
N ASN A 15 12.68 9.32 1.79
CA ASN A 15 11.26 9.26 1.43
C ASN A 15 10.56 8.05 2.08
N LEU A 16 11.24 6.92 2.19
CA LEU A 16 10.69 5.74 2.89
C LEU A 16 10.49 6.01 4.39
N LEU A 17 11.41 6.74 5.03
CA LEU A 17 11.26 7.19 6.43
C LEU A 17 10.07 8.13 6.61
N LYS A 18 9.90 9.11 5.71
CA LYS A 18 8.72 9.99 5.72
C LYS A 18 7.41 9.22 5.54
N ARG A 19 7.39 8.24 4.63
CA ARG A 19 6.24 7.35 4.43
C ARG A 19 5.89 6.59 5.71
N ALA A 20 6.87 6.06 6.43
CA ALA A 20 6.63 5.37 7.70
C ALA A 20 5.98 6.29 8.75
N ALA A 21 6.45 7.54 8.87
CA ALA A 21 5.87 8.53 9.78
C ALA A 21 4.40 8.84 9.42
N ILE A 22 4.10 9.03 8.13
CA ILE A 22 2.73 9.27 7.64
C ILE A 22 1.83 8.07 7.94
N MET A 23 2.30 6.84 7.69
CA MET A 23 1.52 5.62 7.99
C MET A 23 1.19 5.48 9.48
N ALA A 24 2.10 5.88 10.37
CA ALA A 24 1.85 5.88 11.81
C ALA A 24 0.84 6.98 12.22
N GLU A 25 0.93 8.15 11.62
CA GLU A 25 0.01 9.26 11.85
C GLU A 25 -1.43 8.91 11.44
N ILE A 26 -1.62 8.27 10.28
CA ILE A 26 -2.93 7.80 9.80
C ILE A 26 -3.55 6.82 10.79
N ARG A 27 -2.78 5.83 11.27
CA ARG A 27 -3.27 4.86 12.25
C ARG A 27 -3.69 5.52 13.56
N ARG A 28 -2.86 6.43 14.09
CA ARG A 28 -3.19 7.19 15.29
C ARG A 28 -4.47 8.00 15.13
N PHE A 29 -4.66 8.67 13.99
CA PHE A 29 -5.89 9.43 13.71
C PHE A 29 -7.17 8.59 13.87
N PHE A 30 -7.17 7.35 13.36
CA PHE A 30 -8.30 6.44 13.47
C PHE A 30 -8.44 5.84 14.88
N ALA A 31 -7.32 5.48 15.51
CA ALA A 31 -7.30 4.94 16.86
C ALA A 31 -7.85 5.94 17.90
N ASP A 32 -7.50 7.23 17.77
CA ASP A 32 -8.00 8.32 18.63
C ASP A 32 -9.53 8.48 18.55
N ARG A 33 -10.16 7.92 17.50
CA ARG A 33 -11.61 7.96 17.26
C ARG A 33 -12.29 6.62 17.52
N GLY A 34 -11.55 5.62 18.01
CA GLY A 34 -12.09 4.29 18.28
C GLY A 34 -12.45 3.49 17.03
N VAL A 35 -11.87 3.81 15.87
CA VAL A 35 -12.09 3.05 14.64
C VAL A 35 -11.14 1.84 14.63
N LEU A 36 -11.70 0.64 14.55
CA LEU A 36 -10.93 -0.62 14.55
C LEU A 36 -10.26 -0.86 13.18
N GLU A 37 -8.94 -1.03 13.18
CA GLU A 37 -8.17 -1.48 12.01
C GLU A 37 -8.38 -3.00 11.80
N VAL A 38 -8.58 -3.42 10.55
CA VAL A 38 -8.74 -4.83 10.16
C VAL A 38 -7.91 -5.15 8.91
N GLU A 39 -7.51 -6.40 8.76
CA GLU A 39 -6.84 -6.91 7.58
C GLU A 39 -7.77 -7.89 6.85
N THR A 40 -8.05 -7.63 5.57
CA THR A 40 -8.92 -8.48 4.73
C THR A 40 -8.10 -9.23 3.68
N PRO A 41 -8.60 -10.35 3.12
CA PRO A 41 -7.86 -11.13 2.12
C PRO A 41 -7.45 -10.32 0.88
N CYS A 42 -6.21 -10.46 0.43
CA CYS A 42 -5.73 -9.89 -0.84
C CYS A 42 -6.19 -10.67 -2.09
N MET A 43 -6.64 -11.91 -1.92
CA MET A 43 -7.16 -12.77 -2.98
C MET A 43 -8.58 -13.22 -2.63
N SER A 44 -9.41 -13.40 -3.66
CA SER A 44 -10.81 -13.78 -3.52
C SER A 44 -11.22 -14.71 -4.66
N GLN A 45 -12.23 -15.54 -4.42
CA GLN A 45 -12.87 -16.39 -5.44
C GLN A 45 -13.78 -15.59 -6.39
N ALA A 46 -14.14 -14.36 -6.02
CA ALA A 46 -14.93 -13.44 -6.82
C ALA A 46 -14.27 -12.06 -6.91
N THR A 47 -14.52 -11.34 -7.99
CA THR A 47 -14.01 -9.99 -8.26
C THR A 47 -15.14 -8.96 -8.40
N VAL A 48 -14.80 -7.69 -8.54
CA VAL A 48 -15.74 -6.59 -8.77
C VAL A 48 -16.22 -6.54 -10.23
N THR A 49 -17.42 -6.01 -10.47
CA THR A 49 -17.99 -5.85 -11.82
C THR A 49 -17.79 -4.45 -12.42
N ASP A 50 -16.92 -3.63 -11.82
CA ASP A 50 -16.67 -2.27 -12.27
C ASP A 50 -16.04 -2.26 -13.67
N ILE A 51 -16.64 -1.52 -14.60
CA ILE A 51 -16.27 -1.50 -16.02
C ILE A 51 -14.90 -0.86 -16.30
N HIS A 52 -14.35 -0.10 -15.36
CA HIS A 52 -13.08 0.60 -15.50
C HIS A 52 -11.93 -0.10 -14.76
N LEU A 53 -12.21 -1.24 -14.11
CA LEU A 53 -11.21 -2.00 -13.37
C LEU A 53 -10.90 -3.32 -14.07
N PHE A 54 -9.60 -3.64 -14.15
CA PHE A 54 -9.10 -4.91 -14.66
C PHE A 54 -8.32 -5.62 -13.54
N PRO A 55 -8.89 -6.64 -12.88
CA PRO A 55 -8.22 -7.34 -11.79
C PRO A 55 -7.09 -8.23 -12.30
N PHE A 56 -6.08 -8.46 -11.45
CA PHE A 56 -5.08 -9.49 -11.70
C PHE A 56 -5.67 -10.88 -11.39
N GLU A 57 -5.23 -11.89 -12.15
CA GLU A 57 -5.60 -13.29 -11.96
C GLU A 57 -4.34 -14.14 -11.68
N THR A 58 -4.45 -15.10 -10.76
CA THR A 58 -3.42 -16.12 -10.51
C THR A 58 -3.92 -17.48 -10.99
N ARG A 59 -2.99 -18.37 -11.36
CA ARG A 59 -3.27 -19.78 -11.68
C ARG A 59 -3.28 -20.66 -10.44
#